data_AF-A0A942IL35-F1
#
_entry.id   AF-A0A942IL35-F1
#
_cell.length_a   1.000
_cell.length_b   1.000
_cell.length_c   1.000
_cell.angle_alpha   90.00
_cell.angle_beta   90.00
_cell.angle_gamma   90.00
#
_symmetry.space_group_name_H-M   'P 1'
#
loop_
_entity.id
_entity.type
_entity.pdbx_description
1 polymer ?
#
loop_
_entity_poly.entity_id
_entity_poly.type
_entity_poly.pdbx_seq_one_letter_code
_entity_poly.pdbx_strand_id
1 'polypeptide(L)'
;MTNTEILVCVLCRPAGAPREAPRAGRALFEAVQEAAFFEDLPFSVRPVECMNGCSRSCTVALQAPGKSVYFFGDLTADAETARQVLACAQMHQTSPDGSLLRAERPERLREGILARLPACLPAA
;
A
#
# COMPACT_ATOMS: atom_id res chain seq x y z
N MET A 1 12.52 -16.35 3.76
CA MET A 1 11.44 -15.70 3.01
C MET A 1 11.32 -14.28 3.51
N THR A 2 11.42 -13.29 2.62
CA THR A 2 11.38 -11.88 3.03
C THR A 2 9.93 -11.46 3.24
N ASN A 3 9.60 -10.94 4.43
CA ASN A 3 8.23 -10.48 4.70
C ASN A 3 7.96 -9.16 3.96
N THR A 4 6.78 -9.05 3.32
CA THR A 4 6.35 -7.80 2.70
C THR A 4 5.84 -6.87 3.79
N GLU A 5 6.38 -5.66 3.87
CA GLU A 5 5.86 -4.57 4.69
C GLU A 5 4.91 -3.71 3.86
N ILE A 6 3.76 -3.36 4.47
CA ILE A 6 2.74 -2.47 3.91
C ILE A 6 2.84 -1.13 4.65
N LEU A 7 3.18 -0.08 3.92
CA LEU A 7 3.34 1.27 4.43
C LEU A 7 2.12 2.08 4.01
N VAL A 8 1.46 2.75 4.94
CA VAL A 8 0.29 3.59 4.61
C VAL A 8 0.48 5.01 5.11
N CYS A 9 0.29 6.00 4.22
CA CYS A 9 0.32 7.41 4.61
C CYS A 9 -0.91 7.73 5.46
N VAL A 10 -0.72 8.26 6.67
CA VAL A 10 -1.83 8.58 7.59
C VAL A 10 -2.22 10.06 7.62
N LEU A 11 -1.47 10.93 6.93
CA LEU A 11 -1.76 12.38 6.91
C LEU A 11 -2.43 12.87 5.63
N CYS A 12 -2.58 12.06 4.57
CA CYS A 12 -3.18 12.56 3.33
C CYS A 12 -4.70 12.78 3.45
N ARG A 13 -5.20 13.69 2.62
CA ARG A 13 -6.63 13.93 2.36
C ARG A 13 -6.89 13.89 0.85
N PRO A 14 -8.13 13.64 0.43
CA PRO A 14 -8.50 13.79 -0.97
C PRO A 14 -8.21 15.21 -1.47
N ALA A 15 -7.82 15.33 -2.74
CA ALA A 15 -7.60 16.63 -3.36
C ALA A 15 -8.88 17.49 -3.27
N GLY A 16 -8.73 18.75 -2.85
CA GLY A 16 -9.86 19.66 -2.65
C GLY A 16 -10.63 19.49 -1.34
N ALA A 17 -10.29 18.51 -0.50
CA ALA A 17 -10.91 18.39 0.82
C ALA A 17 -10.47 19.53 1.77
N PRO A 18 -11.38 20.04 2.61
CA PRO A 18 -11.05 21.09 3.58
C PRO A 18 -10.04 20.61 4.62
N ARG A 19 -9.39 21.55 5.31
CA ARG A 19 -8.33 21.25 6.29
C ARG A 19 -8.86 20.52 7.53
N GLU A 20 -10.14 20.61 7.79
CA GLU A 20 -10.84 19.99 8.91
C GLU A 20 -11.36 18.60 8.56
N ALA A 21 -11.36 18.22 7.27
CA ALA A 21 -11.84 16.91 6.84
C ALA A 21 -11.02 15.79 7.50
N PRO A 22 -11.66 14.62 7.74
CA PRO A 22 -10.97 13.41 8.16
C PRO A 22 -9.80 13.09 7.24
N ARG A 23 -8.74 12.50 7.82
CA ARG A 23 -7.58 12.04 7.07
C ARG A 23 -7.93 10.73 6.38
N ALA A 24 -8.25 10.78 5.08
CA ALA A 24 -8.57 9.57 4.32
C ALA A 24 -7.43 8.53 4.36
N GLY A 25 -6.17 8.97 4.45
CA GLY A 25 -5.04 8.06 4.64
C GLY A 25 -5.08 7.29 5.97
N ARG A 26 -5.51 7.94 7.05
CA ARG A 26 -5.73 7.28 8.35
C ARG A 26 -6.84 6.23 8.26
N ALA A 27 -7.96 6.59 7.61
CA ALA A 27 -9.06 5.66 7.40
C ALA A 27 -8.64 4.44 6.56
N LEU A 28 -7.81 4.62 5.52
CA LEU A 28 -7.27 3.51 4.75
C LEU A 28 -6.34 2.63 5.60
N PHE A 29 -5.46 3.24 6.42
CA PHE A 29 -4.58 2.49 7.32
C PHE A 29 -5.37 1.62 8.30
N GLU A 30 -6.42 2.17 8.92
CA GLU A 30 -7.29 1.45 9.84
C GLU A 30 -8.00 0.29 9.13
N ALA A 31 -8.55 0.52 7.94
CA ALA A 31 -9.21 -0.53 7.15
C ALA A 31 -8.24 -1.66 6.75
N VAL A 32 -6.99 -1.35 6.37
CA VAL A 32 -5.98 -2.35 6.03
C VAL A 32 -5.54 -3.14 7.26
N GLN A 33 -5.34 -2.46 8.40
CA GLN A 33 -4.97 -3.12 9.65
C GLN A 33 -6.08 -4.05 10.16
N GLU A 34 -7.33 -3.60 10.10
CA GLU A 34 -8.50 -4.39 10.50
C GLU A 34 -8.67 -5.62 9.59
N ALA A 35 -8.57 -5.45 8.27
CA ALA A 35 -8.65 -6.56 7.33
C ALA A 35 -7.51 -7.58 7.53
N ALA A 36 -6.27 -7.12 7.76
CA ALA A 36 -5.14 -8.00 8.02
C ALA A 36 -5.33 -8.84 9.30
N PHE A 37 -5.91 -8.22 10.34
CA PHE A 37 -6.22 -8.90 11.60
C PHE A 37 -7.32 -9.94 11.44
N PHE A 38 -8.43 -9.61 10.76
CA PHE A 38 -9.53 -10.55 10.56
C PHE A 38 -9.17 -11.74 9.69
N GLU A 39 -8.28 -11.56 8.71
CA GLU A 39 -7.83 -12.63 7.82
C GLU A 39 -6.62 -13.41 8.36
N ASP A 40 -6.14 -13.09 9.58
CA ASP A 40 -4.96 -13.68 10.23
C ASP A 40 -3.71 -13.68 9.32
N LEU A 41 -3.50 -12.57 8.60
CA LEU A 41 -2.42 -12.45 7.62
C LEU A 41 -1.11 -11.98 8.29
N PRO A 42 0.06 -12.56 7.95
CA PRO A 42 1.33 -12.26 8.59
C PRO A 42 1.99 -10.94 8.09
N PHE A 43 1.21 -9.99 7.59
CA PHE A 43 1.73 -8.73 7.04
C PHE A 43 1.99 -7.70 8.13
N SER A 44 3.13 -7.02 8.04
CA SER A 44 3.41 -5.84 8.86
C SER A 44 2.78 -4.61 8.20
N VAL A 45 1.71 -4.08 8.79
CA VAL A 45 1.06 -2.84 8.35
C VAL A 45 1.56 -1.69 9.21
N ARG A 46 2.38 -0.80 8.63
CA ARG A 46 3.01 0.31 9.34
C ARG A 46 2.44 1.66 8.91
N PRO A 47 2.05 2.52 9.86
CA PRO A 47 1.70 3.89 9.54
C PRO A 47 2.97 4.69 9.22
N VAL A 48 2.88 5.53 8.19
CA VAL A 48 3.90 6.53 7.84
C VAL A 48 3.24 7.89 7.88
N GLU A 49 3.89 8.88 8.51
CA GLU A 49 3.32 10.22 8.63
C GLU A 49 3.04 10.82 7.25
N CYS A 50 4.04 10.96 6.39
CA CYS A 50 3.88 11.54 5.07
C CYS A 50 4.71 10.77 4.02
N MET A 51 4.10 10.53 2.85
CA MET A 51 4.78 10.01 1.66
C MET A 51 4.73 11.00 0.47
N ASN A 52 4.39 12.26 0.74
CA ASN A 52 4.30 13.35 -0.23
C ASN A 52 3.42 13.07 -1.47
N GLY A 53 2.46 12.14 -1.36
CA GLY A 53 1.53 11.77 -2.43
C GLY A 53 0.17 12.48 -2.34
N CYS A 54 0.10 13.67 -1.74
CA CYS A 54 -1.17 14.33 -1.45
C CYS A 54 -2.01 14.66 -2.71
N SER A 55 -1.39 14.84 -3.87
CA SER A 55 -2.10 15.03 -5.14
C SER A 55 -2.81 13.76 -5.64
N ARG A 56 -2.35 12.59 -5.19
CA ARG A 56 -2.89 11.26 -5.51
C ARG A 56 -3.16 10.50 -4.22
N SER A 57 -4.14 10.99 -3.46
CA SER A 57 -4.38 10.66 -2.05
C SER A 57 -4.52 9.17 -1.75
N CYS A 58 -4.42 8.83 -0.47
CA CYS A 58 -4.46 7.46 0.05
C CYS A 58 -3.32 6.63 -0.54
N THR A 59 -2.09 6.99 -0.18
CA THR A 59 -0.93 6.30 -0.71
C THR A 59 -0.51 5.11 0.14
N VAL A 60 -0.08 4.06 -0.55
CA VAL A 60 0.40 2.81 0.03
C VAL A 60 1.72 2.43 -0.63
N ALA A 61 2.70 1.96 0.14
CA ALA A 61 3.90 1.35 -0.43
C ALA A 61 4.07 -0.09 0.03
N LEU A 62 4.53 -0.95 -0.88
CA LEU A 62 4.91 -2.33 -0.61
C LEU A 62 6.41 -2.46 -0.76
N GLN A 63 7.08 -2.99 0.27
CA GLN A 63 8.52 -3.20 0.24
C GLN A 63 8.93 -4.50 0.93
N ALA A 64 10.05 -5.06 0.49
CA ALA A 64 10.78 -6.11 1.20
C ALA A 64 12.26 -6.08 0.76
N PRO A 65 13.21 -6.45 1.63
CA PRO A 65 14.61 -6.66 1.25
C PRO A 65 14.76 -7.50 -0.03
N GLY A 66 15.59 -7.02 -0.96
CA GLY A 66 15.83 -7.67 -2.26
C GLY A 66 14.70 -7.55 -3.29
N LYS A 67 13.60 -6.86 -2.99
CA LYS A 67 12.43 -6.74 -3.88
C LYS A 67 12.18 -5.31 -4.36
N SER A 68 11.54 -5.19 -5.53
CA SER A 68 11.10 -3.90 -6.06
C SER A 68 10.10 -3.24 -5.11
N VAL A 69 10.28 -1.95 -4.81
CA VAL A 69 9.31 -1.20 -4.02
C VAL A 69 8.22 -0.65 -4.94
N TYR A 70 6.96 -0.87 -4.56
CA TYR A 70 5.81 -0.30 -5.27
C TYR A 70 5.18 0.80 -4.44
N PHE A 71 4.97 1.96 -5.04
CA PHE A 71 4.28 3.09 -4.42
C PHE A 71 3.00 3.38 -5.19
N PHE A 72 1.86 3.23 -4.51
CA PHE A 72 0.50 3.41 -5.04
C PHE A 72 -0.13 4.70 -4.51
N GLY A 73 -1.07 5.25 -5.28
CA GLY A 73 -1.94 6.36 -4.91
C GLY A 73 -3.26 6.29 -5.67
N ASP A 74 -4.11 7.30 -5.48
CA ASP A 74 -5.51 7.33 -5.93
C ASP A 74 -6.36 6.19 -5.38
N LEU A 75 -6.04 5.73 -4.16
CA LEU A 75 -6.81 4.68 -3.51
C LEU A 75 -8.01 5.26 -2.76
N THR A 76 -9.04 4.45 -2.61
CA THR A 76 -10.20 4.80 -1.79
C THR A 76 -10.04 4.22 -0.39
N ALA A 77 -10.40 4.97 0.64
CA ALA A 77 -10.36 4.50 2.01
C ALA A 77 -11.61 3.65 2.32
N ASP A 78 -11.64 2.43 1.78
CA ASP A 78 -12.74 1.48 1.97
C ASP A 78 -12.24 0.03 2.17
N ALA A 79 -13.12 -0.84 2.65
CA ALA A 79 -12.81 -2.24 2.96
C ALA A 79 -12.49 -3.09 1.72
N GLU A 80 -12.95 -2.71 0.53
CA GLU A 80 -12.60 -3.39 -0.72
C GLU A 80 -11.15 -3.10 -1.08
N THR A 81 -10.77 -1.83 -1.03
CA THR A 81 -9.40 -1.38 -1.26
C THR A 81 -8.43 -1.99 -0.24
N ALA A 82 -8.82 -2.08 1.03
CA ALA A 82 -8.04 -2.75 2.06
C ALA A 82 -7.72 -4.21 1.71
N ARG A 83 -8.75 -5.01 1.35
CA ARG A 83 -8.59 -6.40 0.91
C ARG A 83 -7.71 -6.51 -0.33
N GLN A 84 -7.87 -5.60 -1.29
CA GLN A 84 -7.05 -5.57 -2.50
C GLN A 84 -5.59 -5.19 -2.22
N VAL A 85 -5.31 -4.30 -1.27
CA VAL A 85 -3.93 -4.00 -0.83
C VAL A 85 -3.29 -5.26 -0.26
N LEU A 86 -4.00 -6.01 0.58
CA LEU A 86 -3.50 -7.26 1.17
C LEU A 86 -3.25 -8.34 0.11
N ALA A 87 -4.18 -8.52 -0.84
CA ALA A 87 -3.98 -9.41 -1.97
C ALA A 87 -2.73 -9.03 -2.79
N CYS A 88 -2.51 -7.74 -3.02
CA CYS A 88 -1.32 -7.24 -3.72
C CYS A 88 -0.04 -7.45 -2.92
N ALA A 89 -0.09 -7.28 -1.59
CA ALA A 89 1.03 -7.59 -0.69
C ALA A 89 1.38 -9.09 -0.70
N GLN A 90 0.38 -9.97 -0.80
CA GLN A 90 0.59 -11.41 -0.95
C GLN A 90 1.28 -11.75 -2.28
N MET A 91 0.84 -11.15 -3.39
CA MET A 91 1.53 -11.30 -4.68
C MET A 91 2.98 -10.81 -4.61
N HIS A 92 3.22 -9.67 -3.96
CA HIS A 92 4.58 -9.15 -3.77
C HIS A 92 5.41 -10.07 -2.88
N GLN A 93 4.81 -10.73 -1.89
CA GLN A 93 5.48 -11.68 -1.01
C GLN A 93 5.88 -12.96 -1.74
N THR A 94 5.01 -13.49 -2.61
CA THR A 94 5.28 -14.73 -3.36
C THR A 94 6.22 -14.52 -4.53
N SER A 95 6.25 -13.32 -5.11
CA SER A 95 7.15 -12.98 -6.22
C SER A 95 8.62 -12.94 -5.77
N PRO A 96 9.57 -13.64 -6.44
CA PRO A 96 10.98 -13.67 -6.05
C PRO A 96 11.65 -12.30 -5.99
N ASP A 97 11.39 -11.44 -6.97
CA ASP A 97 11.95 -10.09 -7.13
C ASP A 97 10.96 -8.97 -6.74
N GLY A 98 9.78 -9.36 -6.25
CA GLY A 98 8.66 -8.47 -5.93
C GLY A 98 7.94 -7.94 -7.16
N SER A 99 8.19 -8.48 -8.35
CA SER A 99 7.46 -8.08 -9.56
C SER A 99 5.96 -8.32 -9.42
N LEU A 100 5.18 -7.31 -9.81
CA LEU A 100 3.72 -7.33 -9.88
C LEU A 100 3.28 -7.06 -11.32
N LEU A 101 2.81 -8.10 -12.02
CA LEU A 101 2.31 -7.95 -13.39
C LEU A 101 1.00 -7.16 -13.39
N ARG A 102 0.85 -6.23 -14.33
CA ARG A 102 -0.36 -5.38 -14.43
C ARG A 102 -1.64 -6.20 -14.54
N ALA A 103 -1.64 -7.29 -15.30
CA ALA A 103 -2.83 -8.10 -15.53
C ALA A 103 -3.31 -8.84 -14.26
N GLU A 104 -2.39 -9.18 -13.36
CA GLU A 104 -2.68 -9.97 -12.16
C GLU A 104 -3.08 -9.11 -10.97
N ARG A 105 -2.79 -7.80 -11.01
CA ARG A 105 -3.10 -6.89 -9.90
C ARG A 105 -4.62 -6.74 -9.72
N PRO A 106 -5.08 -6.64 -8.45
CA PRO A 106 -6.46 -6.30 -8.12
C PRO A 106 -6.90 -4.98 -8.77
N GLU A 107 -8.19 -4.82 -9.03
CA GLU A 107 -8.73 -3.70 -9.82
C GLU A 107 -8.28 -2.31 -9.32
N ARG A 108 -8.39 -2.04 -8.02
CA ARG A 108 -7.99 -0.78 -7.37
C ARG A 108 -6.49 -0.53 -7.42
N LEU A 109 -5.68 -1.58 -7.50
CA LEU A 109 -4.22 -1.50 -7.59
C LEU A 109 -3.70 -1.82 -9.00
N ARG A 110 -4.57 -2.00 -10.00
CA ARG A 110 -4.19 -2.27 -11.39
C ARG A 110 -3.60 -1.02 -12.04
N GLU A 111 -4.14 0.13 -11.68
CA GLU A 111 -3.61 1.45 -11.99
C GLU A 111 -2.98 2.06 -10.74
N GLY A 112 -2.79 3.38 -10.67
CA GLY A 112 -2.39 4.02 -9.41
C GLY A 112 -0.92 3.88 -9.00
N ILE A 113 -0.07 3.17 -9.76
CA ILE A 113 1.38 3.18 -9.47
C ILE A 113 1.92 4.59 -9.70
N LEU A 114 2.45 5.17 -8.63
CA LEU A 114 3.16 6.45 -8.62
C LEU A 114 4.63 6.24 -8.97
N ALA A 115 5.22 5.18 -8.41
CA ALA A 115 6.59 4.79 -8.69
C ALA A 115 6.77 3.29 -8.48
N ARG A 116 7.67 2.71 -9.27
CA ARG A 116 8.31 1.42 -8.99
C ARG A 116 9.79 1.71 -8.80
N LEU A 117 10.31 1.45 -7.61
CA LEU A 117 11.71 1.65 -7.30
C LEU A 117 12.44 0.30 -7.34
N PRO A 118 13.71 0.26 -7.75
CA PRO A 118 14.52 -0.94 -7.61
C PRO A 118 14.67 -1.31 -6.13
N ALA A 119 15.12 -2.53 -5.85
CA ALA A 119 15.41 -2.96 -4.50
C ALA A 119 16.45 -2.02 -3.85
N CYS A 120 16.03 -1.25 -2.85
CA CYS A 120 16.88 -0.27 -2.18
C CYS A 120 17.99 -0.92 -1.34
N LEU A 121 17.79 -2.19 -0.94
CA LEU A 121 18.76 -2.98 -0.18
C LEU A 121 18.89 -4.38 -0.80
N PRO A 122 20.11 -4.95 -0.89
CA PRO A 122 20.29 -6.33 -1.31
C PRO A 122 19.58 -7.28 -0.34
N ALA A 123 19.18 -8.46 -0.83
CA ALA A 123 18.69 -9.52 0.04
C ALA A 123 19.83 -9.91 1.01
N ALA A 124 19.50 -10.04 2.30
CA ALA A 124 20.43 -10.54 3.32
C ALA A 124 20.73 -12.03 3.12
#